data_AF-A0A0U3K2N0-F1
#
_entry.id   AF-A0A0U3K2N0-F1
#
_cell.length_a   1.000
_cell.length_b   1.000
_cell.length_c   1.000
_cell.angle_alpha   90.00
_cell.angle_beta   90.00
_cell.angle_gamma   90.00
#
_symmetry.space_group_name_H-M   'P 1'
#
loop_
_entity.id
_entity.type
_entity.pdbx_description
1 polymer ?
#
loop_
_entity_poly.entity_id
_entity_poly.type
_entity_poly.pdbx_seq_one_letter_code
_entity_poly.pdbx_strand_id
1 'polypeptide(L)'
;MGGIAAAIALAIGSVQVTRLDKDTAFIALMLLLLGGAYGLFKLTKKYGGRPTLVTLADDNITVLDQHSEELRHIVFADISSYRFSAFNGAEELRMKLKDGTKQKIGINTNLYGEQSLDELVREFEAALALHQPTAGQEDAIMREKTFFEKKISTVVFVLFGALIAWVVWMITMSEKPIHGNMLTGFASFIAYAVAWHRARERRRA
;
A
#
# COMPACT_ATOMS: atom_id res chain seq x y z
N MET A 1 -15.92 -14.41 -5.56
CA MET A 1 -16.30 -15.79 -5.19
C MET A 1 -15.59 -16.36 -3.94
N GLY A 2 -14.56 -15.71 -3.36
CA GLY A 2 -13.85 -16.25 -2.18
C GLY A 2 -14.59 -16.19 -0.83
N GLY A 3 -15.56 -15.29 -0.65
CA GLY A 3 -16.26 -15.13 0.63
C GLY A 3 -17.19 -16.28 1.00
N ILE A 4 -17.75 -16.98 0.02
CA ILE A 4 -18.73 -18.05 0.24
C ILE A 4 -18.03 -19.35 0.71
N ALA A 5 -16.86 -19.67 0.14
CA ALA A 5 -16.08 -20.84 0.55
C ALA A 5 -15.53 -20.70 1.99
N ALA A 6 -15.09 -19.49 2.38
CA ALA A 6 -14.64 -19.22 3.74
C ALA A 6 -15.80 -19.30 4.77
N ALA A 7 -16.98 -18.81 4.40
CA ALA A 7 -18.18 -18.90 5.23
C ALA A 7 -18.66 -20.36 5.42
N ILE A 8 -18.60 -21.19 4.37
CA ILE A 8 -18.94 -22.61 4.43
C ILE A 8 -17.93 -23.38 5.31
N ALA A 9 -16.63 -23.09 5.19
CA ALA A 9 -15.61 -23.71 6.04
C ALA A 9 -15.76 -23.34 7.53
N LEU A 10 -16.10 -22.09 7.83
CA LEU A 10 -16.41 -21.62 9.19
C LEU A 10 -17.70 -22.25 9.74
N ALA A 11 -18.72 -22.43 8.90
CA ALA A 11 -19.98 -23.06 9.30
C ALA A 11 -19.86 -24.57 9.54
N ILE A 12 -19.02 -25.28 8.78
CA ILE A 12 -18.76 -26.72 9.00
C ILE A 12 -17.84 -26.91 10.23
N GLY A 13 -16.87 -26.02 10.44
CA GLY A 13 -16.00 -26.03 11.61
C GLY A 13 -16.75 -25.77 12.92
N SER A 14 -17.71 -24.84 12.94
CA SER A 14 -18.46 -24.50 14.17
C SER A 14 -19.37 -25.61 14.68
N VAL A 15 -19.85 -26.51 13.79
CA VAL A 15 -20.74 -27.62 14.17
C VAL A 15 -19.98 -28.78 14.82
N GLN A 16 -18.72 -29.04 14.44
CA GLN A 16 -17.91 -30.15 14.97
C GLN A 16 -17.12 -29.79 16.24
N VAL A 17 -16.85 -28.49 16.48
CA VAL A 17 -16.08 -28.02 17.65
C VAL A 17 -16.85 -28.13 18.98
N THR A 18 -18.17 -28.33 18.95
CA THR A 18 -19.02 -28.43 20.15
C THR A 18 -18.83 -29.73 20.96
N ARG A 19 -18.07 -30.72 20.45
CA ARG A 19 -17.83 -32.01 21.13
C ARG A 19 -16.38 -32.23 21.56
N LEU A 20 -15.49 -31.26 21.32
CA LEU A 20 -14.08 -31.34 21.70
C LEU A 20 -13.87 -30.74 23.10
N ASP A 21 -12.89 -31.25 23.83
CA ASP A 21 -12.40 -30.58 25.04
C ASP A 21 -11.86 -29.19 24.67
N LYS A 22 -11.86 -28.26 25.64
CA LYS A 22 -11.54 -26.85 25.39
C LYS A 22 -10.16 -26.66 24.74
N ASP A 23 -9.19 -27.49 25.10
CA ASP A 23 -7.83 -27.35 24.61
C ASP A 23 -7.72 -27.83 23.15
N THR A 24 -8.33 -28.98 22.82
CA THR A 24 -8.37 -29.45 21.43
C THR A 24 -9.23 -28.56 20.52
N ALA A 25 -10.35 -28.03 21.04
CA ALA A 25 -11.19 -27.06 20.34
C ALA A 25 -10.40 -25.77 20.00
N PHE A 26 -9.60 -25.28 20.94
CA PHE A 26 -8.76 -24.10 20.75
C PHE A 26 -7.66 -24.34 19.70
N ILE A 27 -6.97 -25.49 19.77
CA ILE A 27 -5.93 -25.86 18.80
C ILE A 27 -6.53 -26.00 17.39
N ALA A 28 -7.67 -26.68 17.26
CA ALA A 28 -8.36 -26.84 15.98
C ALA A 28 -8.77 -25.48 15.39
N LEU A 29 -9.28 -24.57 16.21
CA LEU A 29 -9.63 -23.21 15.80
C LEU A 29 -8.39 -22.42 15.35
N MET A 30 -7.28 -22.50 16.09
CA MET A 30 -6.02 -21.84 15.71
C MET A 30 -5.48 -22.38 14.39
N LEU A 31 -5.48 -23.70 14.18
CA LEU A 31 -5.04 -24.30 12.92
C LEU A 31 -5.93 -23.89 11.75
N LEU A 32 -7.25 -23.81 11.95
CA LEU A 32 -8.19 -23.40 10.91
C LEU A 32 -8.04 -21.91 10.58
N LEU A 33 -7.82 -21.06 11.59
CA LEU A 33 -7.57 -19.63 11.39
C LEU A 33 -6.22 -19.37 10.71
N LEU A 34 -5.13 -20.00 11.19
CA LEU A 34 -3.79 -19.84 10.63
C LEU A 34 -3.71 -20.45 9.22
N GLY A 35 -4.24 -21.66 9.04
CA GLY A 35 -4.31 -22.34 7.75
C GLY A 35 -5.19 -21.60 6.76
N GLY A 36 -6.35 -21.09 7.20
CA GLY A 36 -7.23 -20.25 6.40
C GLY A 36 -6.60 -18.93 6.00
N ALA A 37 -5.96 -18.22 6.94
CA ALA A 37 -5.24 -16.98 6.67
C ALA A 37 -4.07 -17.21 5.69
N TYR A 38 -3.30 -18.28 5.87
CA TYR A 38 -2.21 -18.64 4.96
C TYR A 38 -2.72 -19.04 3.56
N GLY A 39 -3.81 -19.81 3.48
CA GLY A 39 -4.46 -20.16 2.22
C GLY A 39 -4.97 -18.92 1.48
N LEU A 40 -5.61 -17.99 2.19
CA LEU A 40 -6.07 -16.72 1.64
C LEU A 40 -4.89 -15.85 1.16
N PHE A 41 -3.79 -15.80 1.93
CA PHE A 41 -2.56 -15.13 1.53
C PHE A 41 -1.97 -15.72 0.22
N LYS A 42 -1.93 -17.04 0.09
CA LYS A 42 -1.47 -17.70 -1.15
C LYS A 42 -2.38 -17.42 -2.34
N LEU A 43 -3.70 -17.45 -2.14
CA LEU A 43 -4.66 -17.15 -3.20
C LEU A 43 -4.56 -15.68 -3.65
N THR A 44 -4.47 -14.74 -2.70
CA THR A 44 -4.29 -13.32 -3.02
C THR A 44 -2.97 -13.06 -3.73
N LYS A 45 -1.87 -13.72 -3.33
CA LYS A 45 -0.61 -13.64 -4.08
C LYS A 45 -0.74 -14.20 -5.51
N LYS A 46 -1.41 -15.34 -5.69
CA LYS A 46 -1.57 -16.01 -7.00
C LYS A 46 -2.50 -15.26 -7.96
N TYR A 47 -3.59 -14.69 -7.47
CA TYR A 47 -4.66 -14.12 -8.30
C TYR A 47 -4.83 -12.60 -8.17
N GLY A 48 -4.21 -11.96 -7.18
CA GLY A 48 -4.39 -10.53 -6.91
C GLY A 48 -3.54 -9.62 -7.80
N GLY A 49 -2.45 -10.13 -8.38
CA GLY A 49 -1.55 -9.38 -9.23
C GLY A 49 -1.84 -9.70 -10.68
N ARG A 50 -2.03 -8.66 -11.50
CA ARG A 50 -2.02 -8.81 -12.96
C ARG A 50 -0.62 -8.47 -13.44
N PRO A 51 0.08 -9.40 -14.10
CA PRO A 51 1.38 -9.09 -14.67
C PRO A 51 1.18 -8.07 -15.78
N THR A 52 1.89 -6.95 -15.68
CA THR A 52 1.71 -5.80 -16.57
C THR A 52 3.07 -5.34 -17.03
N LEU A 53 3.26 -5.20 -18.33
CA LEU A 53 4.45 -4.60 -18.92
C LEU A 53 4.17 -3.11 -19.11
N VAL A 54 5.03 -2.27 -18.54
CA VAL A 54 4.94 -0.82 -18.67
C VAL A 54 6.14 -0.35 -19.47
N THR A 55 5.87 0.32 -20.58
CA THR A 55 6.89 0.92 -21.45
C THR A 55 6.67 2.42 -21.48
N LEU A 56 7.73 3.18 -21.24
CA LEU A 56 7.74 4.63 -21.40
C LEU A 56 8.27 4.97 -22.79
N ALA A 57 7.50 5.74 -23.54
CA ALA A 57 7.92 6.37 -24.78
C ALA A 57 8.05 7.89 -24.55
N ASP A 58 8.48 8.63 -25.57
CA ASP A 58 8.72 10.07 -25.46
C ASP A 58 7.44 10.84 -25.09
N ASP A 59 6.28 10.49 -25.65
CA ASP A 59 5.02 11.23 -25.50
C ASP A 59 3.91 10.47 -24.76
N ASN A 60 4.14 9.20 -24.44
CA ASN A 60 3.12 8.32 -23.85
C ASN A 60 3.69 7.24 -22.92
N ILE A 61 2.82 6.72 -22.06
CA ILE A 61 3.03 5.45 -21.37
C ILE A 61 2.18 4.40 -22.03
N THR A 62 2.80 3.28 -22.36
CA THR A 62 2.09 2.09 -22.82
C THR A 62 2.04 1.06 -21.71
N VAL A 63 0.84 0.60 -21.39
CA VAL A 63 0.56 -0.39 -20.35
C VAL A 63 -0.08 -1.60 -21.02
N LEU A 64 0.65 -2.72 -21.06
CA LEU A 64 0.17 -4.00 -21.59
C LEU A 64 -0.18 -4.93 -20.44
N ASP A 65 -1.47 -5.26 -20.28
CA ASP A 65 -1.90 -6.33 -19.38
C ASP A 65 -1.56 -7.67 -20.02
N GLN A 66 -0.60 -8.41 -19.45
CA GLN A 66 -0.14 -9.68 -20.02
C GLN A 66 -1.18 -10.80 -19.88
N HIS A 67 -2.24 -10.59 -19.08
CA HIS A 67 -3.30 -11.57 -18.93
C HIS A 67 -4.41 -11.40 -19.97
N SER A 68 -4.84 -10.17 -20.24
CA SER A 68 -5.89 -9.87 -21.22
C SER A 68 -5.36 -9.51 -22.61
N GLU A 69 -4.04 -9.32 -22.75
CA GLU A 69 -3.39 -8.74 -23.93
C GLU A 69 -3.92 -7.35 -24.30
N GLU A 70 -4.58 -6.68 -23.34
CA GLU A 70 -5.13 -5.35 -23.55
C GLU A 70 -4.00 -4.33 -23.47
N LEU A 71 -3.80 -3.61 -24.58
CA LEU A 71 -2.83 -2.54 -24.70
C LEU A 71 -3.51 -1.20 -24.42
N ARG A 72 -2.99 -0.46 -23.45
CA ARG A 72 -3.49 0.89 -23.11
C ARG A 72 -2.40 1.91 -23.33
N HIS A 73 -2.70 2.91 -24.14
CA HIS A 73 -1.84 4.07 -24.35
C HIS A 73 -2.35 5.24 -23.53
N ILE A 74 -1.48 5.83 -22.73
CA ILE A 74 -1.75 7.00 -21.89
C ILE A 74 -0.84 8.12 -22.38
N VAL A 75 -1.39 9.06 -23.14
CA VAL A 75 -0.65 10.22 -23.65
C VAL A 75 -0.38 11.19 -22.51
N PHE A 76 0.82 11.76 -22.43
CA PHE A 76 1.17 12.68 -21.35
C PHE A 76 0.28 13.93 -21.33
N ALA A 77 -0.11 14.42 -22.49
CA ALA A 77 -1.02 15.56 -22.64
C ALA A 77 -2.41 15.35 -22.00
N ASP A 78 -2.82 14.09 -21.84
CA ASP A 78 -4.10 13.72 -21.21
C ASP A 78 -3.99 13.61 -19.69
N ILE A 79 -2.77 13.63 -19.13
CA ILE A 79 -2.56 13.53 -17.68
C ILE A 79 -2.81 14.89 -17.06
N SER A 80 -3.82 14.99 -16.19
CA SER A 80 -4.08 16.20 -15.41
C SER A 80 -3.20 16.29 -14.17
N SER A 81 -3.03 15.16 -13.47
CA SER A 81 -2.24 15.08 -12.25
C SER A 81 -1.70 13.67 -12.04
N TYR A 82 -0.62 13.57 -11.27
CA TYR A 82 -0.07 12.27 -10.87
C TYR A 82 0.38 12.27 -9.42
N ARG A 83 0.46 11.08 -8.84
CA ARG A 83 0.94 10.84 -7.48
C ARG A 83 1.72 9.54 -7.44
N PHE A 84 2.96 9.62 -6.98
CA PHE A 84 3.71 8.44 -6.58
C PHE A 84 3.69 8.28 -5.06
N SER A 85 3.43 7.08 -4.56
CA SER A 85 3.56 6.76 -3.14
C SER A 85 4.16 5.39 -2.91
N ALA A 86 5.07 5.32 -1.95
CA ALA A 86 5.69 4.10 -1.46
C ALA A 86 5.36 3.94 0.02
N PHE A 87 4.63 2.89 0.39
CA PHE A 87 4.25 2.61 1.77
C PHE A 87 4.23 1.10 2.04
N ASN A 88 5.00 0.67 3.05
CA ASN A 88 5.01 -0.72 3.53
C ASN A 88 5.20 -1.78 2.43
N GLY A 89 6.18 -1.58 1.54
CA GLY A 89 6.46 -2.48 0.41
C GLY A 89 5.43 -2.41 -0.73
N ALA A 90 4.39 -1.58 -0.63
CA ALA A 90 3.52 -1.25 -1.75
C ALA A 90 3.96 0.09 -2.36
N GLU A 91 4.35 0.05 -3.63
CA GLU A 91 4.65 1.23 -4.42
C GLU A 91 3.54 1.42 -5.45
N GLU A 92 3.07 2.64 -5.63
CA GLU A 92 2.01 2.96 -6.59
C GLU A 92 2.23 4.31 -7.26
N LEU A 93 2.13 4.31 -8.59
CA LEU A 93 1.97 5.48 -9.43
C LEU A 93 0.50 5.59 -9.83
N ARG A 94 -0.17 6.63 -9.34
CA ARG A 94 -1.55 6.96 -9.69
C ARG A 94 -1.54 8.16 -10.61
N MET A 95 -2.21 8.05 -11.74
CA MET A 95 -2.39 9.12 -12.72
C MET A 95 -3.87 9.43 -12.82
N LYS A 96 -4.21 10.71 -12.84
CA LYS A 96 -5.55 11.21 -13.11
C LYS A 96 -5.55 11.89 -14.46
N LEU A 97 -6.36 11.39 -15.37
CA LEU A 97 -6.51 11.94 -16.71
C LEU A 97 -7.47 13.15 -16.70
N LYS A 98 -7.42 13.97 -17.75
CA LYS A 98 -8.27 15.16 -17.93
C LYS A 98 -9.76 14.81 -18.02
N ASP A 99 -10.08 13.62 -18.52
CA ASP A 99 -11.44 13.05 -18.54
C ASP A 99 -11.94 12.63 -17.14
N GLY A 100 -11.08 12.66 -16.11
CA GLY A 100 -11.37 12.23 -14.75
C GLY A 100 -11.05 10.77 -14.45
N THR A 101 -10.69 9.98 -15.46
CA THR A 101 -10.29 8.58 -15.34
C THR A 101 -9.02 8.47 -14.50
N LYS A 102 -8.96 7.46 -13.63
CA LYS A 102 -7.81 7.21 -12.76
C LYS A 102 -7.13 5.92 -13.19
N GLN A 103 -5.87 6.03 -13.58
CA GLN A 103 -5.02 4.89 -13.90
C GLN A 103 -4.06 4.65 -12.73
N LYS A 104 -3.86 3.38 -12.37
CA LYS A 104 -2.97 2.99 -11.28
C LYS A 104 -2.04 1.90 -11.77
N ILE A 105 -0.74 2.18 -11.66
CA ILE A 105 0.33 1.20 -11.80
C ILE A 105 0.88 1.00 -10.40
N GLY A 106 1.00 -0.24 -9.95
CA GLY A 106 1.49 -0.50 -8.61
C GLY A 106 2.18 -1.84 -8.51
N ILE A 107 3.20 -1.89 -7.66
CA ILE A 107 3.89 -3.12 -7.31
C ILE A 107 3.81 -3.32 -5.80
N ASN A 108 3.80 -4.58 -5.39
CA ASN A 108 3.85 -4.94 -3.98
C ASN A 108 5.03 -5.88 -3.79
N THR A 109 6.14 -5.35 -3.27
CA THR A 109 7.39 -6.08 -3.08
C THR A 109 7.23 -7.24 -2.09
N ASN A 110 6.36 -7.08 -1.09
CA ASN A 110 6.05 -8.16 -0.13
C ASN A 110 5.36 -9.36 -0.82
N LEU A 111 4.65 -9.12 -1.92
CA LEU A 111 3.94 -10.17 -2.67
C LEU A 111 4.74 -10.70 -3.86
N TYR A 112 5.44 -9.83 -4.60
CA TYR A 112 5.98 -10.14 -5.93
C TYR A 112 7.51 -10.03 -6.09
N GLY A 113 8.27 -9.69 -5.04
CA GLY A 113 9.74 -9.69 -5.05
C GLY A 113 10.38 -8.30 -5.13
N GLU A 114 11.71 -8.24 -5.29
CA GLU A 114 12.54 -7.02 -5.30
C GLU A 114 12.50 -6.26 -6.63
N GLN A 115 11.31 -5.91 -7.10
CA GLN A 115 11.14 -4.97 -8.20
C GLN A 115 10.71 -3.61 -7.63
N SER A 116 11.29 -2.53 -8.13
CA SER A 116 10.97 -1.17 -7.69
C SER A 116 10.40 -0.33 -8.83
N LEU A 117 9.42 0.51 -8.51
CA LEU A 117 8.89 1.54 -9.40
C LEU A 117 9.73 2.82 -9.38
N ASP A 118 10.73 2.95 -8.51
CA ASP A 118 11.48 4.21 -8.34
C ASP A 118 12.18 4.64 -9.65
N GLU A 119 12.80 3.73 -10.39
CA GLU A 119 13.44 4.03 -11.69
C GLU A 119 12.40 4.43 -12.74
N LEU A 120 11.31 3.68 -12.86
CA LEU A 120 10.21 4.00 -13.79
C LEU A 120 9.63 5.39 -13.50
N VAL A 121 9.42 5.72 -12.24
CA VAL A 121 8.89 7.02 -11.82
C VAL A 121 9.88 8.13 -12.15
N ARG A 122 11.18 7.90 -11.94
CA ARG A 122 12.21 8.90 -12.29
C ARG A 122 12.22 9.19 -13.80
N GLU A 123 12.21 8.15 -14.64
CA GLU A 123 12.16 8.32 -16.10
C GLU A 123 10.84 8.95 -16.55
N PHE A 124 9.72 8.59 -15.91
CA PHE A 124 8.41 9.21 -16.14
C PHE A 124 8.41 10.70 -15.80
N GLU A 125 8.97 11.10 -14.65
CA GLU A 125 9.07 12.51 -14.26
C GLU A 125 10.00 13.30 -15.20
N ALA A 126 11.08 12.67 -15.68
CA ALA A 126 11.97 13.28 -16.68
C ALA A 126 11.25 13.49 -18.03
N ALA A 127 10.50 12.50 -18.51
CA ALA A 127 9.71 12.60 -19.73
C ALA A 127 8.59 13.64 -19.61
N LEU A 128 7.91 13.71 -18.46
CA LEU A 128 6.91 14.73 -18.17
C LEU A 128 7.50 16.14 -18.19
N ALA A 129 8.70 16.34 -17.65
CA ALA A 129 9.34 17.65 -17.62
C ALA A 129 9.60 18.21 -19.04
N LEU A 130 9.88 17.34 -20.02
CA LEU A 130 10.03 17.73 -21.43
C LEU A 130 8.71 18.16 -22.08
N HIS A 131 7.58 17.65 -21.57
CA HIS A 131 6.23 17.91 -22.08
C HIS A 131 5.49 18.98 -21.29
N GLN A 132 6.12 19.60 -20.29
CA GLN A 132 5.47 20.67 -19.56
C GLN A 132 5.27 21.87 -20.49
N PRO A 133 4.03 22.39 -20.57
CA PRO A 133 3.78 23.59 -21.33
C PRO A 133 4.57 24.76 -20.72
N THR A 134 5.13 25.61 -21.59
CA THR A 134 5.89 26.81 -21.20
C THR A 134 5.12 27.62 -20.16
N ALA A 135 5.82 28.08 -19.11
CA ALA A 135 5.23 28.76 -17.94
C ALA A 135 4.12 29.75 -18.32
N GLY A 136 2.87 29.45 -17.92
CA GLY A 136 1.70 30.31 -18.16
C GLY A 136 0.47 29.63 -18.77
N GLN A 137 0.55 28.37 -19.20
CA GLN A 137 -0.64 27.63 -19.66
C GLN A 137 -1.33 26.89 -18.49
N GLU A 138 -2.67 26.93 -18.49
CA GLU A 138 -3.54 26.30 -17.48
C GLU A 138 -3.47 24.77 -17.45
N ASP A 139 -2.84 24.15 -18.46
CA ASP A 139 -2.78 22.70 -18.67
C ASP A 139 -1.51 22.02 -18.12
N ALA A 140 -0.80 22.68 -17.19
CA ALA A 140 0.40 22.11 -16.58
C ALA A 140 0.08 20.86 -15.73
N ILE A 141 0.77 19.76 -16.01
CA ILE A 141 0.62 18.48 -15.32
C ILE A 141 1.09 18.64 -13.86
N MET A 142 0.17 18.50 -12.90
CA MET A 142 0.48 18.76 -11.49
C MET A 142 0.86 17.49 -10.71
N ARG A 143 2.02 17.50 -10.06
CA ARG A 143 2.39 16.49 -9.06
C ARG A 143 1.58 16.68 -7.78
N GLU A 144 0.73 15.72 -7.44
CA GLU A 144 -0.04 15.74 -6.20
C GLU A 144 0.81 15.27 -5.02
N LYS A 145 0.93 16.14 -4.01
CA LYS A 145 1.59 15.79 -2.75
C LYS A 145 0.90 14.61 -2.06
N THR A 146 1.67 13.59 -1.71
CA THR A 146 1.22 12.49 -0.85
C THR A 146 0.89 13.00 0.55
N PHE A 147 0.16 12.19 1.34
CA PHE A 147 -0.13 12.54 2.73
C PHE A 147 1.16 12.86 3.51
N PHE A 148 2.20 12.04 3.36
CA PHE A 148 3.49 12.21 3.99
C PHE A 148 4.31 13.40 3.46
N GLU A 149 3.91 14.06 2.37
CA GLU A 149 4.56 15.28 1.89
C GLU A 149 3.86 16.56 2.41
N LYS A 150 2.62 16.44 2.89
CA LYS A 150 1.87 17.56 3.45
C LYS A 150 2.37 17.89 4.86
N LYS A 151 2.31 19.18 5.24
CA LYS A 151 2.67 19.65 6.60
C LYS A 151 1.86 18.94 7.70
N ILE A 152 0.62 18.55 7.40
CA ILE A 152 -0.25 17.82 8.33
C ILE A 152 0.36 16.47 8.77
N SER A 153 1.16 15.80 7.94
CA SER A 153 1.84 14.56 8.34
C SER A 153 2.84 14.79 9.47
N THR A 154 3.53 15.94 9.48
CA THR A 154 4.45 16.29 10.56
C THR A 154 3.68 16.56 11.86
N VAL A 155 2.51 17.19 11.79
CA VAL A 155 1.65 17.39 12.97
C VAL A 155 1.20 16.05 13.54
N VAL A 156 0.71 15.14 12.67
CA VAL A 156 0.31 13.78 13.08
C VAL A 156 1.48 13.00 13.67
N PHE A 157 2.68 13.10 13.08
CA PHE A 157 3.90 12.48 13.61
C PHE A 157 4.20 12.94 15.05
N VAL A 158 4.16 14.25 15.31
CA VAL A 158 4.42 14.81 16.64
C VAL A 158 3.36 14.37 17.65
N LEU A 159 2.08 14.41 17.28
CA LEU A 159 0.98 13.98 18.15
C LEU A 159 1.08 12.49 18.50
N PHE A 160 1.32 11.63 17.52
CA PHE A 160 1.52 10.20 17.76
C PHE A 160 2.78 9.92 18.59
N GLY A 161 3.88 10.65 18.32
CA GLY A 161 5.10 10.55 19.12
C GLY A 161 4.87 10.93 20.59
N ALA A 162 4.14 12.02 20.85
CA ALA A 162 3.78 12.43 22.20
C ALA A 162 2.87 11.40 22.90
N LEU A 163 1.89 10.85 22.19
CA LEU A 163 1.02 9.79 22.71
C LEU A 163 1.82 8.55 23.10
N ILE A 164 2.76 8.11 22.26
CA ILE A 164 3.62 6.96 22.55
C ILE A 164 4.55 7.23 23.73
N ALA A 165 5.17 8.42 23.79
CA ALA A 165 5.99 8.81 24.92
C ALA A 165 5.18 8.80 26.23
N TRP A 166 3.93 9.28 26.20
CA TRP A 166 3.03 9.24 27.35
C TRP A 166 2.64 7.82 27.76
N VAL A 167 2.37 6.93 26.79
CA VAL A 167 2.10 5.51 27.05
C VAL A 167 3.32 4.82 27.65
N VAL A 168 4.52 5.05 27.10
CA VAL A 168 5.79 4.54 27.64
C VAL A 168 6.00 5.03 29.07
N TRP A 169 5.74 6.31 29.35
CA TRP A 169 5.83 6.88 30.69
C TRP A 169 4.88 6.17 31.67
N MET A 170 3.60 6.02 31.30
CA MET A 170 2.60 5.33 32.12
C MET A 170 3.00 3.88 32.43
N ILE A 171 3.57 3.20 31.44
CA ILE A 171 4.10 1.84 31.59
C ILE A 171 5.25 1.82 32.59
N THR A 172 6.22 2.71 32.45
CA THR A 172 7.39 2.76 33.35
C THR A 172 7.02 3.13 34.79
N MET A 173 5.92 3.85 34.99
CA MET A 173 5.42 4.26 36.31
C MET A 173 4.39 3.28 36.90
N SER A 174 3.94 2.28 36.13
CA SER A 174 2.92 1.32 36.57
C SER A 174 3.58 0.08 37.16
N GLU A 175 3.22 -0.26 38.40
CA GLU A 175 3.59 -1.54 39.03
C GLU A 175 2.78 -2.73 38.48
N LYS A 176 1.72 -2.47 37.70
CA LYS A 176 0.84 -3.52 37.17
C LYS A 176 1.39 -4.12 35.88
N PRO A 177 1.31 -5.46 35.72
CA PRO A 177 1.67 -6.12 34.47
C PRO A 177 0.78 -5.62 33.33
N ILE A 178 1.42 -5.22 32.25
CA ILE A 178 0.76 -4.62 31.09
C ILE A 178 0.13 -5.72 30.24
N HIS A 179 -1.18 -5.61 30.04
CA HIS A 179 -1.94 -6.52 29.18
C HIS A 179 -2.32 -5.78 27.90
N GLY A 180 -1.71 -6.12 26.77
CA GLY A 180 -2.07 -5.52 25.48
C GLY A 180 -1.01 -5.68 24.39
N ASN A 181 -1.44 -5.58 23.13
CA ASN A 181 -0.58 -5.70 21.95
C ASN A 181 0.21 -4.40 21.67
N MET A 182 1.02 -3.96 22.64
CA MET A 182 1.80 -2.73 22.53
C MET A 182 2.90 -2.82 21.47
N LEU A 183 3.45 -4.01 21.24
CA LEU A 183 4.42 -4.27 20.18
C LEU A 183 3.87 -3.86 18.81
N THR A 184 2.59 -4.12 18.54
CA THR A 184 1.96 -3.69 17.27
C THR A 184 1.83 -2.17 17.17
N GLY A 185 1.55 -1.50 18.30
CA GLY A 185 1.53 -0.04 18.37
C GLY A 185 2.89 0.59 18.04
N PHE A 186 3.96 0.09 18.67
CA PHE A 186 5.33 0.53 18.38
C PHE A 186 5.76 0.21 16.95
N ALA A 187 5.49 -1.01 16.46
CA ALA A 187 5.83 -1.40 15.10
C ALA A 187 5.14 -0.50 14.06
N SER A 188 3.86 -0.18 14.27
CA SER A 188 3.09 0.71 13.40
C SER A 188 3.66 2.14 13.40
N PHE A 189 4.09 2.63 14.56
CA PHE A 189 4.72 3.95 14.66
C PHE A 189 6.10 3.99 13.99
N ILE A 190 6.92 2.96 14.17
CA ILE A 190 8.23 2.85 13.49
C ILE A 190 8.01 2.84 11.97
N ALA A 191 7.06 2.03 11.47
CA ALA A 191 6.72 2.01 10.05
C ALA A 191 6.27 3.40 9.54
N TYR A 192 5.44 4.11 10.31
CA TYR A 192 5.05 5.48 10.01
C TYR A 192 6.25 6.44 10.00
N ALA A 193 7.14 6.36 10.98
CA ALA A 193 8.33 7.21 11.11
C ALA A 193 9.27 7.04 9.91
N VAL A 194 9.49 5.80 9.47
CA VAL A 194 10.28 5.47 8.28
C VAL A 194 9.65 6.06 7.02
N ALA A 195 8.33 5.89 6.84
CA ALA A 195 7.61 6.48 5.70
C ALA A 195 7.69 8.02 5.69
N TRP A 196 7.53 8.65 6.85
CA TRP A 196 7.68 10.10 6.99
C TRP A 196 9.11 10.57 6.69
N HIS A 197 10.13 9.83 7.14
CA HIS A 197 11.53 10.16 6.91
C HIS A 197 11.87 10.13 5.41
N ARG A 198 11.51 9.06 4.70
CA ARG A 198 11.70 8.95 3.24
C ARG A 198 10.97 10.06 2.47
N ALA A 199 9.75 10.39 2.88
CA ALA A 199 8.99 11.48 2.27
C ALA A 199 9.59 12.88 2.57
N ARG A 200 10.33 13.04 3.66
CA ARG A 200 11.04 14.30 3.97
C ARG A 200 12.25 14.49 3.06
N GLU A 201 12.97 13.43 2.72
CA GLU A 201 14.10 13.49 1.77
C GLU A 201 13.62 13.94 0.39
N ARG A 202 12.50 13.38 -0.09
CA ARG A 202 11.85 13.78 -1.36
C ARG A 202 11.28 15.20 -1.38
N ARG A 203 11.12 15.85 -0.21
CA ARG A 203 10.75 17.27 -0.12
C ARG A 203 11.95 18.21 -0.23
N ARG A 204 13.16 17.69 -0.02
CA ARG A 204 14.42 18.44 0.01
C ARG A 204 15.21 18.32 -1.28
N ALA A 205 15.05 17.21 -2.00
CA ALA A 205 15.43 17.08 -3.40
C ALA A 205 14.48 17.91 -4.28
#